data_AF-A0A7V1HED4-F1
#
_entry.id   AF-A0A7V1HED4-F1
#
_cell.length_a   1.000
_cell.length_b   1.000
_cell.length_c   1.000
_cell.angle_alpha   90.00
_cell.angle_beta   90.00
_cell.angle_gamma   90.00
#
_symmetry.space_group_name_H-M   'P 1'
#
loop_
_entity.id
_entity.type
_entity.pdbx_description
1 polymer ?
#
loop_
_entity_poly.entity_id
_entity_poly.type
_entity_poly.pdbx_seq_one_letter_code
_entity_poly.pdbx_strand_id
1 'polypeptide(L)'
;MLEYETIKLLGGAEVLVDFSRRLTRCRGCDKQIRFGVTKNNKNMPIIQIGEDWQAHFADCVKADSFRKINEVGENQEALNNF
;
A
#
# COMPACT_ATOMS: atom_id res chain seq x y z
N MET A 1 8.39 16.85 -6.97
CA MET A 1 8.75 15.59 -7.63
C MET A 1 8.04 14.48 -6.87
N LEU A 2 7.37 13.57 -7.56
CA LEU A 2 6.77 12.41 -6.90
C LEU A 2 7.87 11.38 -6.68
N GLU A 3 8.20 11.09 -5.43
CA GLU A 3 9.21 10.09 -5.05
C GLU A 3 8.50 8.73 -4.97
N TYR A 4 8.46 8.07 -6.12
CA TYR A 4 7.95 6.71 -6.23
C TYR A 4 9.10 5.72 -6.05
N GLU A 5 8.90 4.74 -5.18
CA GLU A 5 9.84 3.66 -4.97
C GLU A 5 9.13 2.31 -5.02
N THR A 6 9.81 1.32 -5.58
CA THR A 6 9.35 -0.07 -5.60
C THR A 6 9.76 -0.75 -4.30
N ILE A 7 8.79 -1.29 -3.57
CA ILE A 7 9.03 -2.01 -2.32
C ILE A 7 8.64 -3.47 -2.49
N LYS A 8 9.51 -4.37 -2.04
CA LYS A 8 9.23 -5.79 -1.88
C LYS A 8 8.69 -6.06 -0.48
N LEU A 9 7.49 -6.62 -0.39
CA LEU A 9 6.84 -6.96 0.86
C LEU A 9 7.32 -8.32 1.37
N LEU A 10 7.27 -8.55 2.69
CA LEU A 10 7.58 -9.84 3.32
C LEU A 10 6.81 -11.03 2.72
N GLY A 11 5.60 -10.79 2.22
CA GLY A 11 4.78 -11.79 1.51
C GLY A 11 5.19 -12.06 0.06
N GLY A 12 6.30 -11.46 -0.42
CA GLY A 12 6.84 -11.63 -1.76
C GLY A 12 6.23 -10.73 -2.84
N ALA A 13 5.15 -10.00 -2.55
CA ALA A 13 4.53 -9.05 -3.47
C ALA A 13 5.38 -7.78 -3.62
N GLU A 14 5.35 -7.17 -4.81
CA GLU A 14 5.97 -5.88 -5.10
C GLU A 14 4.89 -4.80 -5.27
N VAL A 15 5.15 -3.61 -4.73
CA VAL A 15 4.25 -2.46 -4.84
C VAL A 15 5.03 -1.18 -5.11
N LEU A 16 4.43 -0.26 -5.87
CA LEU A 16 4.94 1.09 -6.06
C LEU A 16 4.38 2.00 -4.96
N VAL A 17 5.23 2.73 -4.24
CA VAL A 17 4.82 3.57 -3.11
C VAL A 17 5.25 5.00 -3.36
N ASP A 18 4.30 5.93 -3.19
CA ASP A 18 4.57 7.37 -3.18
C ASP A 18 4.94 7.80 -1.75
N PHE A 19 6.23 8.04 -1.51
CA PHE A 19 6.72 8.43 -0.19
C PHE A 19 6.44 9.89 0.15
N SER A 20 6.15 10.73 -0.85
CA SER A 20 5.76 12.13 -0.65
C SER A 20 4.37 12.25 0.01
N ARG A 21 3.52 11.22 -0.11
CA ARG A 21 2.23 11.17 0.58
C ARG A 21 2.41 10.97 2.08
N ARG A 22 1.53 11.57 2.87
CA ARG A 22 1.49 11.38 4.32
C ARG A 22 1.02 9.97 4.68
N LEU A 23 1.49 9.48 5.83
CA LEU A 23 0.96 8.27 6.44
C LEU A 23 -0.54 8.42 6.74
N THR A 24 -1.29 7.36 6.49
CA THR A 24 -2.72 7.27 6.81
C THR A 24 -2.91 6.44 8.07
N ARG A 25 -3.83 6.81 8.96
CA ARG A 25 -4.20 5.93 10.09
C ARG A 25 -5.25 4.91 9.66
N CYS A 26 -5.02 3.65 9.99
CA CYS A 26 -5.98 2.58 9.76
C CYS A 26 -7.21 2.76 10.66
N ARG A 27 -8.41 2.84 10.07
CA ARG A 27 -9.69 2.93 10.82
C ARG A 27 -10.04 1.67 11.63
N GLY A 28 -9.36 0.55 11.35
CA GLY A 28 -9.60 -0.74 12.01
C GLY A 28 -8.75 -0.98 13.25
N CYS A 29 -7.48 -0.58 13.23
CA CYS A 29 -6.51 -0.84 14.30
C CYS A 29 -5.66 0.38 14.70
N ASP A 30 -5.95 1.58 14.18
CA ASP A 30 -5.27 2.87 14.43
C ASP A 30 -3.77 2.94 14.08
N LYS A 31 -3.19 1.85 13.56
CA LYS A 31 -1.80 1.84 13.07
C LYS A 31 -1.60 2.79 11.89
N GLN A 32 -0.41 3.37 11.79
CA GLN A 32 -0.01 4.19 10.64
C GLN A 32 0.40 3.29 9.47
N ILE A 33 -0.20 3.55 8.31
CA ILE A 33 -0.04 2.77 7.10
C ILE A 33 0.24 3.67 5.89
N ARG A 34 0.84 3.11 4.86
CA ARG A 34 0.89 3.69 3.51
C ARG A 34 0.02 2.87 2.56
N PHE A 35 -0.19 3.38 1.37
CA PHE A 35 -0.77 2.62 0.28
C PHE A 35 0.27 2.50 -0.82
N GLY A 36 0.59 1.26 -1.17
CA GLY A 36 1.30 0.93 -2.40
C GLY A 36 0.30 0.57 -3.50
N VAL A 37 0.73 0.66 -4.76
CA VAL A 37 -0.04 0.22 -5.91
C VAL A 37 0.61 -1.04 -6.47
N THR A 38 -0.18 -2.09 -6.65
CA THR A 38 0.27 -3.34 -7.29
C THR A 38 0.38 -3.20 -8.80
N LYS A 39 1.05 -4.16 -9.46
CA LYS A 39 1.09 -4.30 -10.93
C LYS A 39 -0.30 -4.33 -11.59
N ASN A 40 -1.32 -4.78 -10.85
CA ASN A 40 -2.71 -4.84 -11.35
C ASN A 40 -3.53 -3.59 -10.99
N ASN A 41 -2.88 -2.46 -10.71
CA ASN A 41 -3.48 -1.17 -10.35
C ASN A 41 -4.39 -1.22 -9.10
N LYS A 42 -4.18 -2.20 -8.22
CA LYS A 42 -4.90 -2.29 -6.95
C LYS A 42 -4.11 -1.59 -5.85
N ASN A 43 -4.80 -0.71 -5.12
CA ASN A 43 -4.29 -0.12 -3.89
C ASN A 43 -4.13 -1.21 -2.82
N MET A 44 -2.96 -1.28 -2.22
CA MET A 44 -2.61 -2.20 -1.16
C MET A 44 -2.13 -1.41 0.07
N PRO A 45 -2.84 -1.47 1.20
CA PRO A 45 -2.33 -0.92 2.44
C PRO A 45 -1.10 -1.71 2.89
N ILE A 46 -0.05 -0.99 3.24
CA ILE A 46 1.22 -1.54 3.71
C ILE A 46 1.63 -0.87 5.02
N ILE A 47 2.39 -1.60 5.83
CA ILE A 47 2.92 -1.14 7.10
C ILE A 47 4.41 -1.50 7.20
N GLN A 48 5.17 -0.64 7.88
CA GLN A 48 6.57 -0.89 8.16
C GLN A 48 6.70 -1.64 9.49
N ILE A 49 7.46 -2.74 9.51
CA ILE A 49 7.72 -3.56 10.69
C ILE A 49 9.24 -3.74 10.82
N GLY A 50 9.85 -2.98 11.73
CA GLY A 50 11.31 -2.87 11.78
C GLY A 50 11.83 -2.22 10.50
N GLU A 51 12.76 -2.90 9.81
CA GLU A 51 13.31 -2.45 8.53
C GLU A 51 12.50 -2.95 7.32
N ASP A 52 11.59 -3.90 7.53
CA ASP A 52 10.83 -4.56 6.47
C ASP A 52 9.44 -3.94 6.25
N TRP A 53 8.88 -4.20 5.07
CA TRP A 53 7.51 -3.80 4.72
C TRP A 53 6.59 -5.00 4.58
N GLN A 54 5.38 -4.87 5.10
CA GLN A 54 4.36 -5.92 5.03
C GLN A 54 3.04 -5.37 4.49
N ALA A 55 2.28 -6.24 3.80
CA ALA A 55 0.89 -5.97 3.50
C ALA A 55 0.07 -5.88 4.79
N HIS A 56 -0.60 -4.75 5.02
CA HIS A 56 -1.33 -4.50 6.26
C HIS A 56 -2.56 -5.40 6.45
N PHE A 57 -3.00 -6.09 5.39
CA PHE A 57 -4.04 -7.13 5.50
C PHE A 57 -3.61 -8.29 6.41
N ALA A 58 -2.31 -8.51 6.60
CA ALA A 58 -1.80 -9.61 7.39
C ALA A 58 -1.80 -9.35 8.90
N ASP A 59 -1.87 -8.08 9.35
CA ASP A 59 -1.76 -7.70 10.77
C ASP A 59 -2.95 -6.86 11.30
N CYS A 60 -3.97 -6.62 10.46
CA CYS A 60 -5.13 -5.82 10.82
C CYS A 60 -6.36 -6.67 11.17
N VAL A 61 -6.95 -6.42 12.33
CA VAL A 61 -8.20 -7.08 12.78
C VAL A 61 -9.41 -6.81 11.88
N LYS A 62 -9.38 -5.75 11.06
CA LYS A 62 -10.41 -5.44 10.05
C LYS A 62 -9.90 -5.61 8.62
N ALA A 63 -8.99 -6.55 8.37
CA ALA A 63 -8.40 -6.78 7.04
C ALA A 63 -9.45 -6.88 5.92
N ASP A 64 -10.58 -7.52 6.18
CA ASP A 64 -11.66 -7.69 5.19
C ASP A 64 -12.36 -6.38 4.79
N SER A 65 -12.25 -5.33 5.60
CA SER A 65 -12.81 -4.01 5.25
C SER A 65 -12.05 -3.34 4.09
N PHE A 66 -10.76 -3.64 3.94
CA PHE A 66 -9.94 -3.08 2.87
C PHE A 66 -10.21 -3.73 1.51
N ARG A 67 -10.58 -5.01 1.49
CA ARG A 67 -10.93 -5.75 0.25
C ARG A 67 -12.20 -5.25 -0.42
N LYS A 68 -13.02 -4.46 0.29
CA LYS A 68 -14.29 -3.91 -0.20
C LYS A 68 -14.16 -2.54 -0.85
N ILE A 69 -13.01 -1.88 -0.74
CA ILE A 69 -12.78 -0.55 -1.33
C ILE A 69 -12.28 -0.75 -2.77
N ASN A 70 -13.22 -0.75 -3.73
CA ASN A 70 -12.93 -0.69 -5.17
C ASN A 70 -12.65 0.76 -5.64
N GLU A 71 -11.89 1.54 -4.87
CA GLU A 71 -11.47 2.86 -5.34
C GLU A 71 -10.17 2.69 -6.14
N VAL A 72 -10.34 2.50 -7.44
CA VAL A 72 -9.28 2.62 -8.45
C VAL A 72 -8.84 4.08 -8.43
N GLY A 73 -7.75 4.37 -7.73
CA GLY A 73 -7.16 5.70 -7.71
C GLY A 73 -6.53 6.02 -9.06
N GLU A 74 -6.86 7.18 -9.61
CA GLU A 74 -6.31 7.81 -10.82
C GLU A 74 -4.77 7.82 -10.75
N ASN A 75 -4.08 6.81 -11.31
CA ASN A 75 -2.62 6.79 -11.38
C ASN A 75 -2.10 5.89 -12.53
N GLN A 76 -2.83 5.88 -13.65
CA GLN A 76 -2.52 5.03 -14.82
C GLN A 76 -1.16 5.33 -15.48
N GLU A 77 -0.66 6.56 -15.44
CA GLU A 77 0.60 6.93 -16.12
C GLU A 77 1.86 6.40 -15.43
N ALA A 78 1.88 6.30 -14.10
CA ALA A 78 3.01 5.71 -13.36
C ALA A 78 3.07 4.18 -13.51
N LEU A 79 1.93 3.55 -13.78
CA LEU A 79 1.78 2.09 -13.88
C LEU A 79 2.15 1.53 -15.24
N ASN A 80 2.03 2.33 -16.32
CA ASN A 80 2.42 1.90 -17.66
C ASN A 80 3.95 1.73 -17.84
N ASN A 81 4.74 2.18 -16.87
CA ASN A 81 6.21 2.07 -16.86
C ASN A 81 6.73 1.15 -15.73
N PHE A 82 5.83 0.41 -15.07
CA PHE A 82 6.13 -0.50 -13.96
C PHE A 82 6.03 -1.98 -14.35
#